data_AF-A0A5R9RPN9-F1
#
_entry.id   AF-A0A5R9RPN9-F1
#
_cell.length_a   1.000
_cell.length_b   1.000
_cell.length_c   1.000
_cell.angle_alpha   90.00
_cell.angle_beta   90.00
_cell.angle_gamma   90.00
#
_symmetry.space_group_name_H-M   'P 1'
#
loop_
_entity.id
_entity.type
_entity.pdbx_description
1 polymer ?
#
loop_
_entity_poly.entity_id
_entity_poly.type
_entity_poly.pdbx_seq_one_letter_code
_entity_poly.pdbx_strand_id
1 'polypeptide(L)'
;MEGKGIGTWLAALGALVLSASAGADEPWVAFTQNDLIGFKDARGGVKVPPKLSPMFTLARRFEHIIATGEDTANGYRSYYLLRDGRQVAPDSLYFFDNAPICESENSIRFRDRVRDKVGFLDGDGQVLIPAELSDATAMRNGMVVALKGATRSCVDPGASLEHCEHKGWSGGTEVLLDRHGTTLVANFDSSRASTLDWFSRQVSEQPSSDPRRVSFRGVDGRYLSFVDVEKDFAIWFKDEFLAHVDDASLKAHSYKQIWSGQGSEPLDDWRSVSTDEALRQYGPVLRKRLEVLRSSAGYGVRQDDMGWPFDPERDPQYFDGCGEFTQWRTPKVLAMEHWEQGSFEPARHASFDFIRTAEGYRLVAFSIPTP
;
A
#
# COMPACT_ATOMS: atom_id res chain seq x y z
N MET A 1 70.59 -41.25 12.86
CA MET A 1 69.52 -41.89 12.05
C MET A 1 68.22 -41.75 12.84
N GLU A 2 67.75 -40.55 13.18
CA GLU A 2 67.12 -39.54 12.32
C GLU A 2 66.02 -40.11 11.41
N GLY A 3 64.83 -40.25 12.00
CA GLY A 3 63.57 -40.46 11.28
C GLY A 3 63.10 -39.13 10.71
N LYS A 4 62.94 -39.09 9.38
CA LYS A 4 62.45 -37.95 8.63
C LYS A 4 60.94 -37.82 8.78
N GLY A 5 60.50 -36.65 9.25
CA GLY A 5 59.12 -36.19 9.12
C GLY A 5 58.83 -35.64 7.72
N ILE A 6 57.63 -35.91 7.24
CA ILE A 6 56.93 -35.23 6.14
C ILE A 6 55.47 -35.32 6.56
N GLY A 7 54.77 -34.26 6.98
CA GLY A 7 54.62 -32.97 6.32
C GLY A 7 53.16 -32.86 5.85
N THR A 8 52.22 -32.74 6.80
CA THR A 8 50.80 -32.50 6.53
C THR A 8 50.60 -31.08 6.02
N TRP A 9 50.24 -30.93 4.75
CA TRP A 9 49.82 -29.68 4.15
C TRP A 9 48.42 -29.31 4.66
N LEU A 10 48.35 -28.30 5.52
CA LEU A 10 47.11 -27.59 5.83
C LEU A 10 46.79 -26.66 4.65
N ALA A 11 45.83 -27.06 3.82
CA ALA A 11 45.20 -26.16 2.88
C ALA A 11 44.31 -25.19 3.67
N ALA A 12 44.79 -23.95 3.85
CA ALA A 12 43.98 -22.86 4.36
C ALA A 12 42.95 -22.47 3.28
N LEU A 13 41.71 -22.96 3.40
CA LEU A 13 40.57 -22.37 2.72
C LEU A 13 40.32 -20.99 3.33
N GLY A 14 40.83 -19.95 2.66
CA GLY A 14 40.40 -18.58 2.91
C GLY A 14 38.93 -18.45 2.58
N ALA A 15 38.09 -18.26 3.59
CA ALA A 15 36.72 -17.84 3.40
C ALA A 15 36.75 -16.43 2.81
N LEU A 16 36.54 -16.32 1.49
CA LEU A 16 36.15 -15.07 0.87
C LEU A 16 34.76 -14.72 1.41
N VAL A 17 34.71 -13.88 2.43
CA VAL A 17 33.49 -13.14 2.77
C VAL A 17 33.27 -12.18 1.60
N LEU A 18 32.39 -12.57 0.68
CA LEU A 18 31.79 -11.65 -0.28
C LEU A 18 30.94 -10.67 0.53
N SER A 19 31.56 -9.58 0.97
CA SER A 19 30.85 -8.40 1.43
C SER A 19 30.08 -7.85 0.23
N ALA A 20 28.81 -8.25 0.09
CA ALA A 20 27.89 -7.56 -0.78
C ALA A 20 27.90 -6.07 -0.37
N SER A 21 28.28 -5.19 -1.30
CA SER A 21 28.30 -3.76 -1.03
C SER A 21 26.85 -3.31 -0.81
N ALA A 22 26.50 -3.03 0.45
CA ALA A 22 25.22 -2.46 0.87
C ALA A 22 25.05 -1.01 0.37
N GLY A 23 25.08 -0.78 -0.94
CA GLY A 23 25.00 0.58 -1.50
C GLY A 23 24.68 0.69 -2.99
N ALA A 24 24.52 -0.41 -3.73
CA ALA A 24 24.06 -0.36 -5.12
C ALA A 24 22.52 -0.43 -5.23
N ASP A 25 21.89 -1.22 -4.36
CA ASP A 25 20.47 -1.55 -4.43
C ASP A 25 19.58 -0.73 -3.48
N GLU A 26 20.17 0.10 -2.61
CA GLU A 26 19.37 0.96 -1.74
C GLU A 26 18.75 2.12 -2.54
N PRO A 27 17.45 2.42 -2.33
CA PRO A 27 16.80 3.56 -2.98
C PRO A 27 17.46 4.89 -2.62
N TRP A 28 17.52 5.81 -3.57
CA TRP A 28 17.98 7.16 -3.28
C TRP A 28 16.90 7.92 -2.52
N VAL A 29 17.30 8.74 -1.55
CA VAL A 29 16.37 9.49 -0.70
C VAL A 29 16.30 10.93 -1.19
N ALA A 30 15.09 11.46 -1.25
CA ALA A 30 14.84 12.85 -1.64
C ALA A 30 15.46 13.84 -0.63
N PHE A 31 15.89 14.99 -1.12
CA PHE A 31 16.23 16.15 -0.30
C PHE A 31 15.81 17.43 -1.03
N THR A 32 15.49 18.47 -0.26
CA THR A 32 15.03 19.75 -0.82
C THR A 32 16.08 20.83 -0.62
N GLN A 33 16.29 21.65 -1.65
CA GLN A 33 17.08 22.87 -1.59
C GLN A 33 16.43 23.94 -2.47
N ASN A 34 16.13 25.12 -1.91
CA ASN A 34 15.42 26.20 -2.59
C ASN A 34 14.11 25.74 -3.26
N ASP A 35 13.30 24.98 -2.52
CA ASP A 35 12.03 24.37 -2.97
C ASP A 35 12.14 23.36 -4.13
N LEU A 36 13.35 23.04 -4.58
CA LEU A 36 13.61 22.03 -5.60
C LEU A 36 14.07 20.72 -4.97
N ILE A 37 13.63 19.62 -5.58
CA ILE A 37 13.89 18.27 -5.12
C ILE A 37 15.12 17.71 -5.86
N GLY A 38 16.00 17.08 -5.09
CA GLY A 38 17.13 16.26 -5.54
C GLY A 38 17.12 14.91 -4.82
N PHE A 39 18.04 14.02 -5.21
CA PHE A 39 18.16 12.68 -4.63
C PHE A 39 19.61 12.35 -4.29
N LYS A 40 19.82 11.73 -3.14
CA LYS A 40 21.13 11.29 -2.65
C LYS A 40 21.12 9.81 -2.29
N ASP A 41 22.27 9.15 -2.44
CA ASP A 41 22.45 7.78 -1.95
C ASP A 41 22.56 7.75 -0.41
N ALA A 42 22.54 6.55 0.17
CA ALA A 42 22.63 6.36 1.62
C ALA A 42 23.94 6.88 2.25
N ARG A 43 24.98 7.12 1.44
CA ARG A 43 26.25 7.72 1.88
C ARG A 43 26.22 9.26 1.79
N GLY A 44 25.09 9.84 1.41
CA GLY A 44 24.92 11.28 1.21
C GLY A 44 25.46 11.80 -0.12
N GLY A 45 25.90 10.93 -1.03
CA GLY A 45 26.35 11.32 -2.36
C GLY A 45 25.17 11.77 -3.21
N VAL A 46 25.18 13.04 -3.66
CA VAL A 46 24.13 13.58 -4.54
C VAL A 46 24.17 12.85 -5.89
N LYS A 47 23.02 12.27 -6.28
CA LYS A 47 22.83 11.54 -7.53
C LYS A 47 21.98 12.32 -8.52
N VAL A 48 21.00 13.04 -8.01
CA VAL A 48 20.24 14.04 -8.74
C VAL A 48 20.38 15.36 -7.98
N PRO A 49 20.98 16.40 -8.58
CA PRO A 49 21.03 17.71 -7.93
C PRO A 49 19.61 18.27 -7.74
N PRO A 50 19.39 19.20 -6.79
CA PRO A 50 18.09 19.79 -6.56
C PRO A 50 17.70 20.66 -7.75
N LYS A 51 16.82 20.12 -8.58
CA LYS A 51 16.33 20.76 -9.83
C LYS A 51 14.90 20.36 -10.19
N LEU A 52 14.36 19.34 -9.54
CA LEU A 52 13.05 18.78 -9.84
C LEU A 52 11.98 19.59 -9.12
N SER A 53 10.89 19.90 -9.82
CA SER A 53 9.79 20.68 -9.27
C SER A 53 8.88 19.79 -8.42
N PRO A 54 8.45 20.24 -7.22
CA PRO A 54 7.53 19.50 -6.35
C PRO A 54 6.14 19.30 -6.98
N MET A 55 5.80 20.06 -8.04
CA MET A 55 4.56 19.87 -8.80
C MET A 55 4.52 18.53 -9.57
N PHE A 56 5.68 17.99 -9.92
CA PHE A 56 5.77 16.82 -10.80
C PHE A 56 6.31 15.58 -10.11
N THR A 57 6.73 15.67 -8.84
CA THR A 57 7.21 14.52 -8.09
C THR A 57 6.83 14.58 -6.63
N LEU A 58 6.27 13.47 -6.14
CA LEU A 58 6.05 13.19 -4.71
C LEU A 58 7.02 12.14 -4.18
N ALA A 59 7.98 11.70 -5.00
CA ALA A 59 8.88 10.62 -4.65
C ALA A 59 9.80 11.05 -3.51
N ARG A 60 9.69 10.35 -2.39
CA ARG A 60 10.57 10.43 -1.21
C ARG A 60 11.75 9.47 -1.35
N ARG A 61 11.53 8.36 -2.07
CA ARG A 61 12.51 7.33 -2.39
C ARG A 61 12.46 7.04 -3.89
N PHE A 62 13.64 6.88 -4.49
CA PHE A 62 13.81 6.61 -5.91
C PHE A 62 14.46 5.24 -6.09
N GLU A 63 13.63 4.23 -6.38
CA GLU A 63 14.06 2.84 -6.53
C GLU A 63 14.54 2.56 -7.96
N HIS A 64 13.70 2.81 -8.97
CA HIS A 64 14.07 2.55 -10.37
C HIS A 64 13.60 3.65 -11.33
N ILE A 65 12.35 4.10 -11.18
CA ILE A 65 11.71 5.08 -12.06
C ILE A 65 10.79 6.01 -11.26
N ILE A 66 10.87 7.33 -11.48
CA ILE A 66 9.99 8.30 -10.83
C ILE A 66 9.33 9.24 -11.84
N ALA A 67 8.08 9.62 -11.58
CA ALA A 67 7.45 10.76 -12.24
C ALA A 67 8.11 12.05 -11.76
N THR A 68 8.52 12.93 -12.70
CA THR A 68 9.17 14.20 -12.36
C THR A 68 9.06 15.26 -13.47
N GLY A 69 9.58 16.45 -13.18
CA GLY A 69 9.57 17.56 -14.10
C GLY A 69 10.42 18.72 -13.59
N GLU A 70 10.73 19.65 -14.49
CA GLU A 70 11.57 20.80 -14.21
C GLU A 70 10.94 22.04 -14.82
N ASP A 71 11.11 23.18 -14.16
CA ASP A 71 10.79 24.48 -14.74
C ASP A 71 11.80 24.80 -15.86
N THR A 72 11.30 25.42 -16.91
CA THR A 72 12.06 25.85 -18.07
C THR A 72 11.75 27.30 -18.38
N ALA A 73 12.54 27.94 -19.23
CA ALA A 73 12.27 29.31 -19.65
C ALA A 73 10.89 29.50 -20.32
N ASN A 74 10.29 28.44 -20.86
CA ASN A 74 9.05 28.48 -21.63
C ASN A 74 7.88 27.74 -20.95
N GLY A 75 7.95 27.50 -19.64
CA GLY A 75 6.96 26.72 -18.90
C GLY A 75 7.61 25.55 -18.16
N TYR A 76 7.07 24.35 -18.29
CA TYR A 76 7.60 23.16 -17.62
C TYR A 76 7.85 22.04 -18.62
N ARG A 77 8.73 21.12 -18.26
CA ARG A 77 8.87 19.81 -18.92
C ARG A 77 8.57 18.72 -17.92
N SER A 78 7.86 17.69 -18.35
CA SER A 78 7.52 16.55 -17.50
C SER A 78 7.95 15.24 -18.15
N TYR A 79 8.47 14.30 -17.37
CA TYR A 79 9.03 13.05 -17.87
C TYR A 79 9.22 12.05 -16.72
N TYR A 80 9.47 10.79 -17.05
CA TYR A 80 9.93 9.82 -16.05
C TYR A 80 11.45 9.77 -16.02
N LEU A 81 12.05 9.84 -14.84
CA LEU A 81 13.49 9.76 -14.63
C LEU A 81 13.87 8.36 -14.20
N LEU A 82 14.88 7.77 -14.85
CA LEU A 82 15.50 6.50 -14.45
C LEU A 82 16.73 6.74 -13.59
N ARG A 83 17.14 5.74 -12.79
CA ARG A 83 18.36 5.83 -11.96
C ARG A 83 19.66 6.01 -12.75
N ASP A 84 19.69 5.66 -14.03
CA ASP A 84 20.84 5.91 -14.91
C ASP A 84 20.86 7.34 -15.48
N GLY A 85 19.85 8.15 -15.16
CA GLY A 85 19.72 9.55 -15.60
C GLY A 85 18.97 9.71 -16.92
N ARG A 86 18.57 8.63 -17.60
CA ARG A 86 17.71 8.73 -18.80
C ARG A 86 16.35 9.33 -18.43
N GLN A 87 15.83 10.14 -19.36
CA GLN A 87 14.48 10.70 -19.31
C GLN A 87 13.63 9.96 -20.34
N VAL A 88 12.48 9.42 -19.93
CA VAL A 88 11.60 8.63 -20.79
C VAL A 88 10.17 9.15 -20.74
N ALA A 89 9.41 8.84 -21.80
CA ALA A 89 8.01 9.22 -22.00
C ALA A 89 7.72 10.71 -21.64
N PRO A 90 8.35 11.66 -22.36
CA PRO A 90 8.12 13.09 -22.15
C PRO A 90 6.63 13.42 -22.30
N ASP A 91 6.15 14.32 -21.46
CA ASP A 91 4.78 14.84 -21.42
C ASP A 91 3.69 13.77 -21.28
N SER A 92 4.07 12.59 -20.81
CA SER A 92 3.21 11.42 -20.66
C SER A 92 2.97 11.05 -19.19
N LEU A 93 3.28 11.95 -18.25
CA LEU A 93 3.01 11.72 -16.84
C LEU A 93 1.54 11.41 -16.61
N TYR A 94 1.29 10.36 -15.84
CA TYR A 94 -0.02 10.05 -15.30
C TYR A 94 -0.26 10.83 -14.00
N PHE A 95 -1.40 11.50 -13.91
CA PHE A 95 -1.85 12.21 -12.72
C PHE A 95 -3.15 11.60 -12.20
N PHE A 96 -3.28 11.52 -10.89
CA PHE A 96 -4.51 11.19 -10.17
C PHE A 96 -4.71 12.24 -9.09
N ASP A 97 -5.91 12.83 -9.01
CA ASP A 97 -6.24 13.87 -8.02
C ASP A 97 -5.17 14.98 -7.91
N ASN A 98 -4.76 15.52 -9.05
CA ASN A 98 -3.71 16.55 -9.18
C ASN A 98 -2.31 16.15 -8.66
N ALA A 99 -2.08 14.88 -8.34
CA ALA A 99 -0.80 14.33 -7.93
C ALA A 99 -0.20 13.39 -9.01
N PRO A 100 1.13 13.43 -9.25
CA PRO A 100 1.80 12.42 -10.05
C PRO A 100 1.80 11.08 -9.30
N ILE A 101 1.59 9.98 -10.02
CA ILE A 101 1.55 8.65 -9.40
C ILE A 101 2.93 8.12 -8.99
N CYS A 102 2.95 7.19 -8.04
CA CYS A 102 4.16 6.52 -7.58
C CYS A 102 4.51 5.26 -8.37
N GLU A 103 5.79 4.89 -8.33
CA GLU A 103 6.29 3.58 -8.75
C GLU A 103 5.67 2.47 -7.89
N SER A 104 5.31 1.34 -8.49
CA SER A 104 4.89 0.14 -7.78
C SER A 104 5.42 -1.11 -8.47
N GLU A 105 6.16 -1.94 -7.73
CA GLU A 105 6.74 -3.21 -8.21
C GLU A 105 7.60 -3.08 -9.48
N ASN A 106 8.50 -2.08 -9.54
CA ASN A 106 9.31 -1.79 -10.71
C ASN A 106 8.47 -1.43 -11.95
N SER A 107 7.31 -0.79 -11.74
CA SER A 107 6.44 -0.33 -12.81
C SER A 107 5.76 0.99 -12.46
N ILE A 108 5.42 1.76 -13.49
CA ILE A 108 4.76 3.05 -13.32
C ILE A 108 3.78 3.30 -14.47
N ARG A 109 2.60 3.83 -14.14
CA ARG A 109 1.57 4.17 -15.14
C ARG A 109 1.99 5.39 -15.93
N PHE A 110 1.76 5.41 -17.25
CA PHE A 110 1.90 6.60 -18.09
C PHE A 110 0.61 6.85 -18.88
N ARG A 111 0.40 8.10 -19.33
CA ARG A 111 -0.77 8.51 -20.12
C ARG A 111 -0.37 9.01 -21.49
N ASP A 112 -0.86 8.35 -22.53
CA ASP A 112 -0.93 8.92 -23.87
C ASP A 112 -2.05 9.96 -23.89
N ARG A 113 -1.68 11.25 -23.94
CA ARG A 113 -2.63 12.36 -23.90
C ARG A 113 -3.43 12.53 -25.19
N VAL A 114 -2.90 12.06 -26.33
CA VAL A 114 -3.58 12.17 -27.63
C VAL A 114 -4.73 11.18 -27.71
N ARG A 115 -4.50 9.95 -27.27
CA ARG A 115 -5.52 8.89 -27.24
C ARG A 115 -6.33 8.86 -25.94
N ASP A 116 -5.90 9.61 -24.93
CA ASP A 116 -6.40 9.58 -23.55
C ASP A 116 -6.42 8.15 -22.99
N LYS A 117 -5.29 7.44 -23.17
CA LYS A 117 -5.11 6.05 -22.76
C LYS A 117 -3.92 5.87 -21.83
N VAL A 118 -4.01 4.84 -21.01
CA VAL A 118 -3.08 4.50 -19.94
C VAL A 118 -2.32 3.24 -20.32
N GLY A 119 -1.02 3.26 -20.06
CA GLY A 119 -0.13 2.11 -20.17
C GLY A 119 0.82 2.05 -18.98
N PHE A 120 1.78 1.13 -19.02
CA PHE A 120 2.78 0.93 -17.98
C PHE A 120 4.19 0.90 -18.57
N LEU A 121 5.12 1.57 -17.88
CA LEU A 121 6.55 1.40 -18.07
C LEU A 121 7.11 0.50 -16.96
N ASP A 122 8.19 -0.22 -17.22
CA ASP A 122 9.05 -0.78 -16.18
C ASP A 122 10.11 0.23 -15.69
N GLY A 123 10.92 -0.16 -14.70
CA GLY A 123 12.01 0.67 -14.20
C GLY A 123 13.18 0.91 -15.15
N ASP A 124 13.22 0.23 -16.29
CA ASP A 124 14.17 0.50 -17.38
C ASP A 124 13.57 1.43 -18.46
N GLY A 125 12.34 1.89 -18.23
CA GLY A 125 11.57 2.75 -19.13
C GLY A 125 10.99 2.02 -20.33
N GLN A 126 10.95 0.69 -20.33
CA GLN A 126 10.34 -0.10 -21.40
C GLN A 126 8.84 -0.27 -21.18
N VAL A 127 8.08 -0.37 -22.26
CA VAL A 127 6.62 -0.55 -22.19
C VAL A 127 6.30 -1.98 -21.73
N LEU A 128 5.71 -2.12 -20.55
CA LEU A 128 5.14 -3.36 -20.04
C LEU A 128 3.75 -3.62 -20.60
N ILE A 129 2.92 -2.58 -20.60
CA ILE A 129 1.56 -2.60 -21.14
C ILE A 129 1.41 -1.36 -22.02
N PRO A 130 1.08 -1.50 -23.32
CA PRO A 130 0.84 -0.36 -24.20
C PRO A 130 -0.25 0.57 -23.69
N ALA A 131 -0.24 1.83 -24.12
CA ALA A 131 -1.32 2.77 -23.81
C ALA A 131 -2.60 2.42 -24.58
N GLU A 132 -3.36 1.48 -24.04
CA GLU A 132 -4.65 0.99 -24.57
C GLU A 132 -5.78 0.99 -23.54
N LEU A 133 -5.45 1.20 -22.26
CA LEU A 133 -6.41 1.16 -21.17
C LEU A 133 -7.06 2.53 -21.01
N SER A 134 -8.31 2.58 -20.58
CA SER A 134 -8.97 3.84 -20.23
C SER A 134 -8.47 4.31 -18.86
N ASP A 135 -8.41 3.38 -17.90
CA ASP A 135 -7.83 3.59 -16.58
C ASP A 135 -7.20 2.30 -16.02
N ALA A 136 -6.35 2.42 -15.01
CA ALA A 136 -5.71 1.30 -14.34
C ALA A 136 -5.22 1.62 -12.92
N THR A 137 -5.34 0.65 -12.01
CA THR A 137 -4.71 0.70 -10.68
C THR A 137 -3.19 0.58 -10.77
N ALA A 138 -2.46 0.85 -9.69
CA ALA A 138 -1.06 0.43 -9.59
C ALA A 138 -0.92 -1.10 -9.72
N MET A 139 0.28 -1.55 -10.11
CA MET A 139 0.66 -2.96 -10.14
C MET A 139 0.68 -3.53 -8.70
N ARG A 140 0.03 -4.67 -8.47
CA ARG A 140 0.03 -5.37 -7.19
C ARG A 140 0.16 -6.86 -7.43
N ASN A 141 1.21 -7.46 -6.88
CA ASN A 141 1.63 -8.84 -7.11
C ASN A 141 1.62 -9.22 -8.60
N GLY A 142 2.17 -8.36 -9.46
CA GLY A 142 2.24 -8.55 -10.90
C GLY A 142 0.89 -8.53 -11.63
N MET A 143 -0.15 -7.95 -11.01
CA MET A 143 -1.48 -7.80 -11.60
C MET A 143 -1.95 -6.35 -11.54
N VAL A 144 -2.85 -6.01 -12.45
CA VAL A 144 -3.47 -4.67 -12.55
C VAL A 144 -4.97 -4.83 -12.78
N VAL A 145 -5.77 -4.08 -12.02
CA VAL A 145 -7.19 -3.89 -12.34
C VAL A 145 -7.29 -2.74 -13.34
N ALA A 146 -7.90 -2.98 -14.49
CA ALA A 146 -7.95 -2.03 -15.59
C ALA A 146 -9.36 -1.86 -16.15
N LEU A 147 -9.64 -0.68 -16.68
CA LEU A 147 -10.86 -0.35 -17.40
C LEU A 147 -10.57 -0.26 -18.90
N LYS A 148 -11.10 -1.19 -19.70
CA LYS A 148 -10.95 -1.20 -21.17
C LYS A 148 -12.19 -0.63 -21.86
N GLY A 149 -11.97 0.14 -22.93
CA GLY A 149 -13.05 0.58 -23.82
C GLY A 149 -14.04 1.60 -23.23
N ALA A 150 -13.71 2.27 -22.12
CA ALA A 150 -14.54 3.34 -21.57
C ALA A 150 -14.30 4.67 -22.27
N THR A 151 -15.29 5.54 -22.20
CA THR A 151 -15.25 6.92 -22.70
C THR A 151 -15.36 7.91 -21.55
N ARG A 152 -14.75 9.09 -21.70
CA ARG A 152 -14.89 10.16 -20.71
C ARG A 152 -16.34 10.57 -20.55
N SER A 153 -16.77 10.76 -19.31
CA SER A 153 -18.07 11.31 -18.95
C SER A 153 -17.90 12.49 -18.00
N CYS A 154 -18.90 13.35 -17.95
CA CYS A 154 -19.00 14.36 -16.91
C CYS A 154 -19.84 13.82 -15.75
N VAL A 155 -19.33 13.93 -14.53
CA VAL A 155 -20.04 13.54 -13.31
C VAL A 155 -20.84 14.73 -12.74
N ASP A 156 -20.49 15.95 -13.11
CA ASP A 156 -21.20 17.16 -12.67
C ASP A 156 -22.60 17.26 -13.30
N PRO A 157 -23.66 17.35 -12.48
CA PRO A 157 -25.03 17.46 -12.99
C PRO A 157 -25.21 18.68 -13.90
N GLY A 158 -25.64 18.45 -15.14
CA GLY A 158 -25.98 19.51 -16.09
C GLY A 158 -24.79 20.16 -16.81
N ALA A 159 -23.56 19.72 -16.55
CA ALA A 159 -22.37 20.20 -17.25
C ALA A 159 -22.05 19.35 -18.49
N SER A 160 -21.53 19.98 -19.53
CA SER A 160 -20.91 19.28 -20.65
C SER A 160 -19.51 18.79 -20.27
N LEU A 161 -18.97 17.82 -21.01
CA LEU A 161 -17.60 17.33 -20.76
C LEU A 161 -16.53 18.43 -20.89
N GLU A 162 -16.79 19.45 -21.71
CA GLU A 162 -15.88 20.59 -21.92
C GLU A 162 -15.80 21.51 -20.71
N HIS A 163 -16.89 21.64 -19.94
CA HIS A 163 -16.98 22.47 -18.74
C HIS A 163 -17.04 21.66 -17.44
N CYS A 164 -16.67 20.38 -17.52
CA CYS A 164 -16.74 19.47 -16.38
C CYS A 164 -15.52 19.62 -15.49
N GLU A 165 -15.75 19.90 -14.22
CA GLU A 165 -14.71 19.88 -13.19
C GLU A 165 -14.40 18.43 -12.80
N HIS A 166 -15.43 17.60 -12.63
CA HIS A 166 -15.28 16.19 -12.25
C HIS A 166 -15.50 15.25 -13.43
N LYS A 167 -14.41 14.97 -14.15
CA LYS A 167 -14.41 14.00 -15.26
C LYS A 167 -14.35 12.57 -14.74
N GLY A 168 -15.28 11.75 -15.20
CA GLY A 168 -15.33 10.31 -14.91
C GLY A 168 -15.17 9.46 -16.16
N TRP A 169 -15.50 8.18 -16.00
CA TRP A 169 -15.58 7.19 -17.07
C TRP A 169 -17.02 6.68 -17.18
N SER A 170 -17.46 6.38 -18.41
CA SER A 170 -18.73 5.73 -18.70
C SER A 170 -18.53 4.54 -19.64
N GLY A 171 -19.24 3.46 -19.36
CA GLY A 171 -19.13 2.18 -20.08
C GLY A 171 -17.79 1.49 -19.87
N GLY A 172 -17.42 0.64 -20.83
CA GLY A 172 -16.21 -0.16 -20.77
C GLY A 172 -16.37 -1.47 -19.98
N THR A 173 -15.24 -2.15 -19.79
CA THR A 173 -15.18 -3.43 -19.10
C THR A 173 -14.00 -3.44 -18.12
N GLU A 174 -14.29 -3.79 -16.88
CA GLU A 174 -13.30 -3.98 -15.83
C GLU A 174 -12.67 -5.35 -15.96
N VAL A 175 -11.34 -5.38 -16.04
CA VAL A 175 -10.56 -6.60 -16.26
C VAL A 175 -9.43 -6.68 -15.24
N LEU A 176 -9.07 -7.91 -14.88
CA LEU A 176 -7.81 -8.18 -14.19
C LEU A 176 -6.78 -8.61 -15.23
N LEU A 177 -5.67 -7.89 -15.31
CA LEU A 177 -4.56 -8.16 -16.21
C LEU A 177 -3.36 -8.68 -15.43
N ASP A 178 -2.51 -9.48 -16.08
CA ASP A 178 -1.15 -9.71 -15.61
C ASP A 178 -0.23 -8.52 -15.96
N ARG A 179 1.03 -8.61 -15.51
CA ARG A 179 2.10 -7.62 -15.76
C ARG A 179 2.32 -7.30 -17.24
N HIS A 180 1.98 -8.20 -18.15
CA HIS A 180 2.18 -8.03 -19.59
C HIS A 180 0.89 -7.63 -20.33
N GLY A 181 -0.18 -7.33 -19.59
CA GLY A 181 -1.46 -6.93 -20.16
C GLY A 181 -2.35 -8.09 -20.61
N THR A 182 -1.96 -9.34 -20.33
CA THR A 182 -2.78 -10.51 -20.62
C THR A 182 -3.98 -10.53 -19.69
N THR A 183 -5.18 -10.67 -20.24
CA THR A 183 -6.40 -10.74 -19.42
C THR A 183 -6.46 -12.05 -18.64
N LEU A 184 -6.48 -11.94 -17.32
CA LEU A 184 -6.70 -13.05 -16.39
C LEU A 184 -8.19 -13.24 -16.13
N VAL A 185 -8.93 -12.15 -15.88
CA VAL A 185 -10.39 -12.13 -15.62
C VAL A 185 -11.03 -11.03 -16.47
N ALA A 186 -12.03 -11.39 -17.28
CA ALA A 186 -12.64 -10.46 -18.25
C ALA A 186 -13.76 -9.58 -17.70
N ASN A 187 -14.38 -9.92 -16.56
CA ASN A 187 -15.43 -9.14 -15.90
C ASN A 187 -15.09 -9.07 -14.41
N PHE A 188 -13.98 -8.41 -14.10
CA PHE A 188 -13.50 -8.30 -12.73
C PHE A 188 -14.33 -7.25 -11.99
N ASP A 189 -14.84 -7.57 -10.81
CA ASP A 189 -15.55 -6.62 -9.93
C ASP A 189 -14.53 -5.70 -9.25
N SER A 190 -14.26 -4.53 -9.83
CA SER A 190 -13.23 -3.62 -9.32
C SER A 190 -13.52 -3.08 -7.92
N SER A 191 -14.80 -3.07 -7.50
CA SER A 191 -15.21 -2.63 -6.17
C SER A 191 -14.56 -3.45 -5.04
N ARG A 192 -14.09 -4.67 -5.35
CA ARG A 192 -13.39 -5.54 -4.40
C ARG A 192 -11.90 -5.30 -4.32
N ALA A 193 -11.30 -4.61 -5.30
CA ALA A 193 -9.84 -4.52 -5.47
C ALA A 193 -9.10 -3.97 -4.24
N SER A 194 -9.72 -3.07 -3.49
CA SER A 194 -9.16 -2.48 -2.26
C SER A 194 -9.08 -3.47 -1.09
N THR A 195 -9.97 -4.48 -1.06
CA THR A 195 -10.11 -5.46 0.03
C THR A 195 -9.36 -6.77 -0.22
N LEU A 196 -8.76 -6.97 -1.40
CA LEU A 196 -8.06 -8.22 -1.72
C LEU A 196 -6.62 -8.21 -1.21
N ASP A 197 -6.23 -9.30 -0.56
CA ASP A 197 -4.82 -9.64 -0.38
C ASP A 197 -4.28 -10.21 -1.69
N TRP A 198 -3.64 -9.34 -2.48
CA TRP A 198 -3.07 -9.67 -3.79
C TRP A 198 -2.00 -10.76 -3.73
N PHE A 199 -1.32 -10.95 -2.59
CA PHE A 199 -0.27 -11.95 -2.40
C PHE A 199 -0.81 -13.33 -2.04
N SER A 200 -2.09 -13.41 -1.64
CA SER A 200 -2.76 -14.67 -1.32
C SER A 200 -3.32 -15.42 -2.55
N ARG A 201 -2.92 -15.04 -3.76
CA ARG A 201 -3.46 -15.62 -5.00
C ARG A 201 -3.36 -17.16 -5.01
N GLN A 202 -4.48 -17.82 -5.31
CA GLN A 202 -4.52 -19.25 -5.62
C GLN A 202 -5.26 -19.50 -6.94
N VAL A 203 -4.91 -20.60 -7.62
CA VAL A 203 -5.58 -21.04 -8.85
C VAL A 203 -6.16 -22.44 -8.63
N SER A 204 -7.41 -22.65 -9.00
CA SER A 204 -8.12 -23.92 -8.80
C SER A 204 -9.15 -24.18 -9.90
N GLU A 205 -9.58 -25.44 -10.05
CA GLU A 205 -10.63 -25.82 -11.01
C GLU A 205 -12.05 -25.45 -10.56
N GLN A 206 -12.23 -25.20 -9.25
CA GLN A 206 -13.49 -24.83 -8.63
C GLN A 206 -13.30 -23.58 -7.76
N PRO A 207 -14.36 -22.79 -7.50
CA PRO A 207 -14.30 -21.71 -6.52
C PRO A 207 -13.82 -22.21 -5.16
N SER A 208 -13.06 -21.36 -4.44
CA SER A 208 -12.65 -21.66 -3.07
C SER A 208 -13.86 -21.85 -2.16
N SER A 209 -13.83 -22.90 -1.33
CA SER A 209 -14.79 -23.12 -0.24
C SER A 209 -14.43 -22.39 1.06
N ASP A 210 -13.22 -21.83 1.15
CA ASP A 210 -12.80 -21.03 2.30
C ASP A 210 -13.63 -19.74 2.38
N PRO A 211 -14.36 -19.49 3.48
CA PRO A 211 -15.21 -18.30 3.63
C PRO A 211 -14.43 -16.97 3.62
N ARG A 212 -13.12 -17.02 3.87
CA ARG A 212 -12.23 -15.85 3.82
C ARG A 212 -11.87 -15.46 2.40
N ARG A 213 -12.20 -16.29 1.40
CA ARG A 213 -11.77 -16.09 0.01
C ARG A 213 -12.90 -15.65 -0.89
N VAL A 214 -12.55 -14.87 -1.91
CA VAL A 214 -13.38 -14.59 -3.07
C VAL A 214 -12.73 -15.19 -4.31
N SER A 215 -13.55 -15.75 -5.20
CA SER A 215 -13.08 -16.43 -6.41
C SER A 215 -13.63 -15.77 -7.66
N PHE A 216 -12.76 -15.58 -8.65
CA PHE A 216 -13.04 -14.99 -9.95
C PHE A 216 -12.77 -16.03 -11.02
N ARG A 217 -13.73 -16.24 -11.92
CA ARG A 217 -13.53 -17.16 -13.04
C ARG A 217 -12.61 -16.51 -14.07
N GLY A 218 -11.46 -17.14 -14.32
CA GLY A 218 -10.50 -16.72 -15.31
C GLY A 218 -10.96 -17.01 -16.74
N VAL A 219 -10.31 -16.36 -17.70
CA VAL A 219 -10.60 -16.56 -19.13
C VAL A 219 -10.26 -17.97 -19.63
N ASP A 220 -9.37 -18.66 -18.92
CA ASP A 220 -8.98 -20.05 -19.18
C ASP A 220 -9.94 -21.08 -18.55
N GLY A 221 -11.01 -20.62 -17.89
CA GLY A 221 -12.03 -21.45 -17.26
C GLY A 221 -11.73 -21.84 -15.81
N ARG A 222 -10.49 -21.67 -15.33
CA ARG A 222 -10.10 -21.92 -13.93
C ARG A 222 -10.52 -20.74 -13.05
N TYR A 223 -10.39 -20.88 -11.74
CA TYR A 223 -10.69 -19.84 -10.76
C TYR A 223 -9.41 -19.26 -10.17
N LEU A 224 -9.31 -17.94 -10.17
CA LEU A 224 -8.35 -17.20 -9.37
C LEU A 224 -9.04 -16.80 -8.07
N SER A 225 -8.45 -17.11 -6.92
CA SER A 225 -9.00 -16.69 -5.63
C SER A 225 -8.00 -15.91 -4.78
N PHE A 226 -8.54 -15.01 -3.98
CA PHE A 226 -7.80 -14.14 -3.07
C PHE A 226 -8.50 -14.17 -1.71
N VAL A 227 -7.71 -14.03 -0.64
CA VAL A 227 -8.23 -13.67 0.67
C VAL A 227 -8.81 -12.26 0.58
N ASP A 228 -10.04 -12.13 1.07
CA ASP A 228 -10.73 -10.87 1.31
C ASP A 228 -10.38 -10.44 2.74
N VAL A 229 -9.63 -9.35 2.86
CA VAL A 229 -9.04 -8.88 4.11
C VAL A 229 -10.10 -8.58 5.16
N GLU A 230 -11.24 -8.00 4.77
CA GLU A 230 -12.32 -7.70 5.72
C GLU A 230 -12.96 -8.98 6.24
N LYS A 231 -13.18 -9.98 5.39
CA LYS A 231 -13.71 -11.28 5.83
C LYS A 231 -12.73 -12.04 6.71
N ASP A 232 -11.45 -12.05 6.33
CA ASP A 232 -10.39 -12.67 7.12
C ASP A 232 -10.30 -12.04 8.51
N PHE A 233 -10.28 -10.71 8.57
CA PHE A 233 -10.28 -9.97 9.82
C PHE A 233 -11.55 -10.17 10.63
N ALA A 234 -12.75 -10.18 10.01
CA ALA A 234 -14.01 -10.43 10.72
C ALA A 234 -14.00 -11.78 11.44
N ILE A 235 -13.53 -12.82 10.75
CA ILE A 235 -13.42 -14.18 11.31
C ILE A 235 -12.36 -14.19 12.42
N TRP A 236 -11.17 -13.66 12.16
CA TRP A 236 -10.08 -13.59 13.14
C TRP A 236 -10.48 -12.81 14.41
N PHE A 237 -11.08 -11.63 14.25
CA PHE A 237 -11.45 -10.75 15.35
C PHE A 237 -12.46 -11.44 16.27
N LYS A 238 -13.43 -12.15 15.71
CA LYS A 238 -14.43 -12.89 16.47
C LYS A 238 -13.85 -14.15 17.13
N ASP A 239 -13.21 -15.00 16.33
CA ASP A 239 -12.92 -16.38 16.71
C ASP A 239 -11.57 -16.52 17.42
N GLU A 240 -10.65 -15.55 17.26
CA GLU A 240 -9.36 -15.53 17.95
C GLU A 240 -9.27 -14.39 18.96
N PHE A 241 -9.44 -13.13 18.52
CA PHE A 241 -9.18 -11.98 19.38
C PHE A 241 -10.22 -11.84 20.51
N LEU A 242 -11.51 -11.86 20.18
CA LEU A 242 -12.58 -11.78 21.18
C LEU A 242 -12.75 -13.09 21.97
N ALA A 243 -12.31 -14.23 21.44
CA ALA A 243 -12.39 -15.49 22.19
C ALA A 243 -11.58 -15.45 23.50
N HIS A 244 -10.47 -14.70 23.51
CA HIS A 244 -9.55 -14.58 24.64
C HIS A 244 -9.21 -13.12 24.95
N VAL A 245 -9.85 -12.53 25.95
CA VAL A 245 -9.68 -11.11 26.33
C VAL A 245 -8.90 -10.92 27.63
N ASP A 246 -8.09 -11.88 28.05
CA ASP A 246 -7.17 -11.73 29.19
C ASP A 246 -5.89 -10.95 28.81
N ASP A 247 -5.12 -10.52 29.82
CA ASP A 247 -3.92 -9.69 29.61
C ASP A 247 -2.85 -10.37 28.74
N ALA A 248 -2.70 -11.69 28.85
CA ALA A 248 -1.70 -12.41 28.07
C ALA A 248 -2.09 -12.45 26.60
N SER A 249 -3.36 -12.73 26.31
CA SER A 249 -3.91 -12.70 24.95
C SER A 249 -3.86 -11.30 24.35
N LEU A 250 -4.33 -10.28 25.08
CA LEU A 250 -4.29 -8.89 24.61
C LEU A 250 -2.86 -8.45 24.31
N LYS A 251 -1.88 -8.84 25.16
CA LYS A 251 -0.47 -8.55 24.91
C LYS A 251 0.05 -9.24 23.65
N ALA A 252 -0.29 -10.52 23.46
CA ALA A 252 0.14 -11.29 22.29
C ALA A 252 -0.42 -10.75 20.97
N HIS A 253 -1.63 -10.18 21.00
CA HIS A 253 -2.32 -9.59 19.85
C HIS A 253 -2.19 -8.06 19.77
N SER A 254 -1.24 -7.47 20.48
CA SER A 254 -0.97 -6.03 20.43
C SER A 254 0.36 -5.72 19.77
N TYR A 255 0.41 -4.57 19.09
CA TYR A 255 1.65 -4.01 18.60
C TYR A 255 2.49 -3.47 19.76
N LYS A 256 3.82 -3.36 19.55
CA LYS A 256 4.79 -2.98 20.60
C LYS A 256 4.44 -1.65 21.29
N GLN A 257 3.84 -0.74 20.54
CA GLN A 257 3.29 0.51 21.02
C GLN A 257 1.82 0.57 20.64
N ILE A 258 0.99 1.02 21.58
CA ILE A 258 -0.44 1.21 21.38
C ILE A 258 -0.76 2.68 21.57
N TRP A 259 -1.52 3.23 20.63
CA TRP A 259 -2.10 4.56 20.73
C TRP A 259 -3.47 4.49 21.40
N SER A 260 -3.75 5.38 22.33
CA SER A 260 -5.09 5.51 22.89
C SER A 260 -5.53 6.96 23.06
N GLY A 261 -6.83 7.18 22.89
CA GLY A 261 -7.49 8.48 22.97
C GLY A 261 -9.01 8.35 23.17
N GLN A 262 -9.69 9.47 23.31
CA GLN A 262 -11.14 9.62 23.47
C GLN A 262 -11.87 9.85 22.14
N GLY A 263 -11.15 9.87 21.02
CA GLY A 263 -11.76 9.95 19.69
C GLY A 263 -12.29 11.34 19.34
N SER A 264 -11.87 12.38 20.08
CA SER A 264 -12.14 13.78 19.73
C SER A 264 -11.21 14.26 18.62
N GLU A 265 -11.71 15.15 17.77
CA GLU A 265 -10.87 16.04 16.97
C GLU A 265 -10.71 17.38 17.70
N PRO A 266 -9.50 17.96 17.79
CA PRO A 266 -8.23 17.44 17.28
C PRO A 266 -7.70 16.24 18.08
N LEU A 267 -6.84 15.41 17.46
CA LEU A 267 -6.24 14.20 18.05
C LEU A 267 -5.22 14.49 19.18
N ASP A 268 -5.29 15.66 19.82
CA ASP A 268 -4.32 16.16 20.80
C ASP A 268 -4.27 15.31 22.09
N ASP A 269 -5.30 14.50 22.32
CA ASP A 269 -5.42 13.60 23.45
C ASP A 269 -4.82 12.21 23.20
N TRP A 270 -4.48 11.89 21.94
CA TRP A 270 -3.92 10.59 21.59
C TRP A 270 -2.47 10.46 22.07
N ARG A 271 -2.20 9.35 22.76
CA ARG A 271 -0.86 9.07 23.30
C ARG A 271 -0.45 7.65 22.98
N SER A 272 0.81 7.48 22.59
CA SER A 272 1.44 6.17 22.46
C SER A 272 2.15 5.78 23.74
N VAL A 273 1.89 4.56 24.22
CA VAL A 273 2.67 3.93 25.29
C VAL A 273 3.05 2.50 24.89
N SER A 274 3.95 1.86 25.64
CA SER A 274 4.23 0.44 25.43
C SER A 274 2.98 -0.42 25.70
N THR A 275 2.88 -1.60 25.07
CA THR A 275 1.78 -2.55 25.31
C THR A 275 1.57 -2.83 26.80
N ASP A 276 2.65 -3.08 27.54
CA ASP A 276 2.60 -3.39 28.98
C ASP A 276 2.03 -2.23 29.79
N GLU A 277 2.42 -1.00 29.44
CA GLU A 277 1.88 0.20 30.06
C GLU A 277 0.41 0.44 29.70
N ALA A 278 0.04 0.25 28.43
CA ALA A 278 -1.35 0.36 27.98
C ALA A 278 -2.27 -0.61 28.72
N LEU A 279 -1.87 -1.89 28.85
CA LEU A 279 -2.66 -2.89 29.55
C LEU A 279 -2.75 -2.62 31.06
N ARG A 280 -1.67 -2.10 31.67
CA ARG A 280 -1.70 -1.66 33.07
C ARG A 280 -2.65 -0.49 33.29
N GLN A 281 -2.65 0.50 32.39
CA GLN A 281 -3.43 1.73 32.55
C GLN A 281 -4.90 1.55 32.15
N TYR A 282 -5.15 0.87 31.03
CA TYR A 282 -6.47 0.79 30.40
C TYR A 282 -7.07 -0.62 30.37
N GLY A 283 -6.31 -1.64 30.77
CA GLY A 283 -6.72 -3.04 30.68
C GLY A 283 -8.12 -3.34 31.25
N PRO A 284 -8.47 -2.90 32.48
CA PRO A 284 -9.81 -3.14 33.02
C PRO A 284 -10.95 -2.57 32.15
N VAL A 285 -10.75 -1.37 31.59
CA VAL A 285 -11.75 -0.71 30.73
C VAL A 285 -11.80 -1.39 29.36
N LEU A 286 -10.64 -1.67 28.77
CA LEU A 286 -10.50 -2.37 27.51
C LEU A 286 -11.19 -3.74 27.54
N ARG A 287 -10.88 -4.56 28.54
CA ARG A 287 -11.49 -5.89 28.71
C ARG A 287 -13.00 -5.81 28.89
N LYS A 288 -13.47 -4.92 29.76
CA LYS A 288 -14.92 -4.73 29.98
C LYS A 288 -15.63 -4.41 28.67
N ARG A 289 -15.03 -3.56 27.83
CA ARG A 289 -15.58 -3.15 26.54
C ARG A 289 -15.56 -4.30 25.52
N LEU A 290 -14.43 -5.00 25.38
CA LEU A 290 -14.32 -6.16 24.49
C LEU A 290 -15.28 -7.31 24.87
N GLU A 291 -15.55 -7.49 26.16
CA GLU A 291 -16.57 -8.45 26.64
C GLU A 291 -18.00 -8.11 26.19
N VAL A 292 -18.33 -6.81 26.12
CA VAL A 292 -19.62 -6.36 25.57
C VAL A 292 -19.68 -6.67 24.07
N LEU A 293 -18.60 -6.45 23.33
CA LEU A 293 -18.54 -6.78 21.91
C LEU A 293 -18.66 -8.28 21.65
N ARG A 294 -17.98 -9.08 22.46
CA ARG A 294 -18.04 -10.55 22.41
C ARG A 294 -19.46 -11.09 22.62
N SER A 295 -20.24 -10.45 23.49
CA SER A 295 -21.59 -10.93 23.86
C SER A 295 -22.72 -10.40 22.97
N SER A 296 -22.53 -9.28 22.26
CA SER A 296 -23.61 -8.61 21.52
C SER A 296 -23.52 -8.70 20.00
N ALA A 297 -22.35 -9.04 19.44
CA ALA A 297 -22.04 -8.89 18.01
C ALA A 297 -22.38 -7.48 17.45
N GLY A 298 -22.52 -6.48 18.32
CA GLY A 298 -22.88 -5.10 17.99
C GLY A 298 -21.67 -4.31 17.50
N TYR A 299 -20.93 -4.85 16.54
CA TYR A 299 -19.76 -4.20 15.95
C TYR A 299 -19.67 -4.48 14.45
N GLY A 300 -19.04 -3.54 13.75
CA GLY A 300 -18.71 -3.62 12.35
C GLY A 300 -17.20 -3.72 12.20
N VAL A 301 -16.76 -4.43 11.16
CA VAL A 301 -15.37 -4.40 10.75
C VAL A 301 -15.23 -3.83 9.35
N ARG A 302 -14.11 -3.18 9.08
CA ARG A 302 -13.77 -2.67 7.75
C ARG A 302 -12.27 -2.51 7.61
N GLN A 303 -11.80 -2.47 6.38
CA GLN A 303 -10.47 -1.97 6.09
C GLN A 303 -10.47 -0.45 6.24
N ASP A 304 -9.41 0.07 6.86
CA ASP A 304 -9.16 1.50 6.97
C ASP A 304 -8.37 1.96 5.73
N ASP A 305 -8.63 3.16 5.24
CA ASP A 305 -7.90 3.77 4.13
C ASP A 305 -6.74 4.65 4.59
N MET A 306 -6.63 4.94 5.89
CA MET A 306 -5.60 5.81 6.46
C MET A 306 -4.42 5.04 7.09
N GLY A 307 -3.22 5.60 6.96
CA GLY A 307 -1.97 5.03 7.50
C GLY A 307 -1.65 5.39 8.96
N TRP A 308 -2.45 6.23 9.61
CA TRP A 308 -2.24 6.60 11.01
C TRP A 308 -2.38 5.37 11.93
N PRO A 309 -1.54 5.18 12.97
CA PRO A 309 -0.58 6.13 13.55
C PRO A 309 0.86 6.02 13.00
N PHE A 310 1.06 5.30 11.89
CA PHE A 310 2.37 5.17 11.27
C PHE A 310 2.77 6.45 10.56
N ASP A 311 4.07 6.65 10.48
CA ASP A 311 4.67 7.83 9.89
C ASP A 311 5.75 7.41 8.88
N PRO A 312 5.78 7.97 7.65
CA PRO A 312 6.71 7.52 6.62
C PRO A 312 8.19 7.74 6.97
N GLU A 313 8.53 8.68 7.85
CA GLU A 313 9.90 8.89 8.32
C GLU A 313 10.30 7.91 9.42
N ARG A 314 9.39 7.60 10.37
CA ARG A 314 9.66 6.68 11.48
C ARG A 314 9.45 5.21 11.13
N ASP A 315 8.47 4.93 10.27
CA ASP A 315 7.96 3.60 9.92
C ASP A 315 8.00 3.35 8.40
N PRO A 316 9.12 3.62 7.71
CA PRO A 316 9.21 3.62 6.24
C PRO A 316 8.85 2.27 5.59
N GLN A 317 8.89 1.17 6.35
CA GLN A 317 8.53 -0.17 5.86
C GLN A 317 7.04 -0.30 5.47
N TYR A 318 6.17 0.58 5.98
CA TYR A 318 4.73 0.53 5.70
C TYR A 318 4.31 1.46 4.55
N PHE A 319 5.23 2.25 4.00
CA PHE A 319 4.95 3.25 2.98
C PHE A 319 5.67 2.95 1.67
N ASP A 320 5.11 3.41 0.56
CA ASP A 320 5.74 3.30 -0.75
C ASP A 320 6.79 4.40 -0.97
N GLY A 321 7.35 4.45 -2.19
CA GLY A 321 8.37 5.43 -2.55
C GLY A 321 7.91 6.89 -2.47
N CYS A 322 6.61 7.16 -2.39
CA CYS A 322 6.03 8.51 -2.34
C CYS A 322 5.44 8.85 -0.97
N GLY A 323 5.51 7.91 -0.02
CA GLY A 323 4.98 8.10 1.33
C GLY A 323 3.49 7.80 1.45
N GLU A 324 2.91 7.04 0.52
CA GLU A 324 1.56 6.49 0.69
C GLU A 324 1.60 5.19 1.47
N PHE A 325 0.67 5.01 2.40
CA PHE A 325 0.59 3.80 3.20
C PHE A 325 0.18 2.60 2.33
N THR A 326 0.96 1.53 2.40
CA THR A 326 0.82 0.36 1.53
C THR A 326 -0.21 -0.62 2.08
N GLN A 327 -1.49 -0.22 2.09
CA GLN A 327 -2.63 -1.06 2.53
C GLN A 327 -2.64 -2.46 1.88
N TRP A 328 -2.19 -2.55 0.63
CA TRP A 328 -2.14 -3.80 -0.14
C TRP A 328 -1.01 -4.76 0.27
N ARG A 329 -0.02 -4.29 1.06
CA ARG A 329 1.04 -5.13 1.67
C ARG A 329 0.79 -5.35 3.16
N THR A 330 0.44 -4.28 3.86
CA THR A 330 0.17 -4.28 5.31
C THR A 330 -1.22 -3.70 5.55
N PRO A 331 -2.29 -4.48 5.35
CA PRO A 331 -3.64 -3.97 5.56
C PRO A 331 -3.83 -3.46 6.99
N LYS A 332 -4.39 -2.26 7.10
CA LYS A 332 -4.93 -1.71 8.34
C LYS A 332 -6.44 -1.95 8.36
N VAL A 333 -6.93 -2.46 9.47
CA VAL A 333 -8.33 -2.85 9.65
C VAL A 333 -8.84 -2.32 10.99
N LEU A 334 -10.13 -2.08 11.04
CA LEU A 334 -10.83 -1.43 12.14
C LEU A 334 -11.98 -2.33 12.59
N ALA A 335 -12.15 -2.49 13.90
CA ALA A 335 -13.39 -2.92 14.51
C ALA A 335 -14.00 -1.75 15.30
N MET A 336 -15.28 -1.46 15.07
CA MET A 336 -15.98 -0.34 15.70
C MET A 336 -17.33 -0.78 16.26
N GLU A 337 -17.69 -0.31 17.45
CA GLU A 337 -19.03 -0.56 18.01
C GLU A 337 -20.11 0.08 17.12
N HIS A 338 -21.24 -0.61 16.97
CA HIS A 338 -22.42 -0.06 16.33
C HIS A 338 -23.09 0.97 17.24
N TRP A 339 -23.37 2.13 16.66
CA TRP A 339 -24.56 2.91 16.97
C TRP A 339 -25.41 2.94 15.69
N GLU A 340 -26.71 3.18 15.82
CA GLU A 340 -27.74 3.16 14.76
C GLU A 340 -27.25 3.32 13.30
N GLN A 341 -27.76 2.47 12.39
CA GLN A 341 -27.44 2.53 10.96
C GLN A 341 -27.47 3.97 10.42
N GLY A 342 -26.31 4.49 10.02
CA GLY A 342 -26.19 5.76 9.30
C GLY A 342 -25.63 6.95 10.09
N SER A 343 -25.24 6.80 11.36
CA SER A 343 -24.54 7.87 12.11
C SER A 343 -23.06 7.52 12.34
N PHE A 344 -22.16 8.33 11.79
CA PHE A 344 -20.72 8.32 12.07
C PHE A 344 -20.44 9.49 13.03
N GLU A 345 -20.58 9.28 14.34
CA GLU A 345 -20.04 10.20 15.35
C GLU A 345 -18.84 9.53 16.05
N PRO A 346 -17.59 9.74 15.56
CA PRO A 346 -16.39 9.07 16.05
C PRO A 346 -16.21 9.15 17.57
N ALA A 347 -16.61 10.28 18.17
CA ALA A 347 -16.48 10.54 19.60
C ALA A 347 -17.46 9.76 20.50
N ARG A 348 -18.38 8.96 19.95
CA ARG A 348 -19.35 8.16 20.73
C ARG A 348 -19.13 6.66 20.67
N HIS A 349 -18.19 6.19 19.84
CA HIS A 349 -18.02 4.77 19.55
C HIS A 349 -16.66 4.30 20.03
N ALA A 350 -16.60 3.13 20.67
CA ALA A 350 -15.29 2.51 20.84
C ALA A 350 -14.79 1.97 19.49
N SER A 351 -13.52 2.23 19.20
CA SER A 351 -12.84 1.78 17.98
C SER A 351 -11.55 1.06 18.35
N PHE A 352 -11.20 0.07 17.54
CA PHE A 352 -10.00 -0.75 17.71
C PHE A 352 -9.35 -0.92 16.34
N ASP A 353 -8.18 -0.32 16.17
CA ASP A 353 -7.40 -0.35 14.95
C ASP A 353 -6.32 -1.42 15.03
N PHE A 354 -6.17 -2.18 13.95
CA PHE A 354 -5.20 -3.25 13.83
C PHE A 354 -4.40 -3.11 12.54
N ILE A 355 -3.17 -3.62 12.56
CA ILE A 355 -2.45 -3.95 11.33
C ILE A 355 -2.32 -5.45 11.18
N ARG A 356 -2.32 -5.93 9.94
CA ARG A 356 -1.95 -7.32 9.63
C ARG A 356 -0.43 -7.45 9.52
N THR A 357 0.14 -8.35 10.29
CA THR A 357 1.56 -8.72 10.22
C THR A 357 1.72 -10.16 9.74
N ALA A 358 2.96 -10.59 9.48
CA ALA A 358 3.25 -11.99 9.16
C ALA A 358 2.81 -12.98 10.28
N GLU A 359 2.66 -12.50 11.51
CA GLU A 359 2.28 -13.27 12.69
C GLU A 359 0.80 -13.06 13.09
N GLY A 360 -0.02 -12.51 12.20
CA GLY A 360 -1.42 -12.19 12.41
C GLY A 360 -1.67 -10.72 12.73
N TYR A 361 -2.90 -10.40 13.13
CA TYR A 361 -3.32 -9.02 13.39
C TYR A 361 -2.78 -8.54 14.74
N ARG A 362 -2.48 -7.24 14.82
CA ARG A 362 -1.92 -6.57 16.01
C ARG A 362 -2.66 -5.26 16.28
N LEU A 363 -3.21 -5.10 17.48
CA LEU A 363 -3.85 -3.88 17.95
C LEU A 363 -2.81 -2.75 18.01
N VAL A 364 -3.07 -1.66 17.28
CA VAL A 364 -2.15 -0.50 17.18
C VAL A 364 -2.75 0.75 17.80
N ALA A 365 -4.07 0.86 17.79
CA ALA A 365 -4.75 1.98 18.42
C ALA A 365 -6.12 1.56 18.93
N PHE A 366 -6.62 2.24 19.96
CA PHE A 366 -8.01 2.14 20.35
C PHE A 366 -8.54 3.47 20.90
N SER A 367 -9.83 3.70 20.69
CA SER A 367 -10.58 4.72 21.42
C SER A 367 -11.69 4.07 22.21
N ILE A 368 -11.85 4.50 23.47
CA ILE A 368 -13.00 4.13 24.29
C ILE A 368 -13.51 5.44 24.91
N PRO A 369 -14.58 6.02 24.35
CA PRO A 369 -15.18 7.23 24.90
C PRO A 369 -15.62 7.03 26.34
N THR A 370 -15.37 8.03 27.19
CA THR A 370 -15.98 8.11 28.51
C THR A 370 -17.50 8.29 28.39
N PRO A 371 -18.29 7.65 29.26
CA PRO A 371 -19.76 7.79 29.27
C PRO A 371 -20.26 9.22 29.44
#